data_AF-A0A969TFS8-F1
#
_entry.id   AF-A0A969TFS8-F1
#
_cell.length_a   1.000
_cell.length_b   1.000
_cell.length_c   1.000
_cell.angle_alpha   90.00
_cell.angle_beta   90.00
_cell.angle_gamma   90.00
#
_symmetry.space_group_name_H-M   'P 1'
#
loop_
_entity.id
_entity.type
_entity.pdbx_description
1 polymer ?
#
loop_
_entity_poly.entity_id
_entity_poly.type
_entity_poly.pdbx_seq_one_letter_code
_entity_poly.pdbx_strand_id
1 'polypeptide(L)'
;MHSLDELHQSIQLALDSYAQGDYRNARSQCEQALTISEQVTGSEQPDTIAVLNTLALLLRDLGDYVVARSLAERALALCEGGLAQSTLRISCCAMDRRSLS
;
A
#
# COMPACT_ATOMS: atom_id res chain seq x y z
N MET A 1 -7.42 15.65 6.90
CA MET A 1 -8.36 14.50 6.87
C MET A 1 -9.03 14.29 5.50
N HIS A 2 -8.95 15.23 4.54
CA HIS A 2 -9.50 15.06 3.19
C HIS A 2 -8.63 14.18 2.27
N SER A 3 -7.30 14.22 2.42
CA SER A 3 -6.38 13.57 1.48
C SER A 3 -6.29 12.04 1.58
N LEU A 4 -6.68 11.44 2.72
CA LEU A 4 -6.77 9.98 2.87
C LEU A 4 -8.05 9.41 2.22
N ASP A 5 -9.13 10.19 2.28
CA ASP A 5 -10.41 9.82 1.64
C ASP A 5 -10.28 9.87 0.11
N GLU A 6 -9.56 10.88 -0.41
CA GLU A 6 -9.21 10.97 -1.84
C GLU A 6 -8.37 9.77 -2.32
N LEU A 7 -7.43 9.28 -1.49
CA LEU A 7 -6.67 8.08 -1.80
C LEU A 7 -7.56 6.84 -1.86
N HIS A 8 -8.38 6.63 -0.84
CA HIS A 8 -9.28 5.49 -0.79
C HIS A 8 -10.24 5.48 -1.98
N GLN A 9 -10.80 6.65 -2.31
CA GLN A 9 -11.67 6.83 -3.48
C GLN A 9 -10.93 6.54 -4.80
N SER A 10 -9.70 7.01 -4.96
CA SER A 10 -8.90 6.74 -6.18
C SER A 10 -8.62 5.25 -6.38
N ILE A 11 -8.37 4.51 -5.29
CA ILE A 11 -8.18 3.06 -5.32
C ILE A 11 -9.47 2.35 -5.71
N GLN A 12 -10.61 2.77 -5.15
CA GLN A 12 -11.91 2.17 -5.45
C GLN A 12 -12.27 2.37 -6.94
N LEU A 13 -12.06 3.56 -7.48
CA LEU A 13 -12.26 3.84 -8.91
C LEU A 13 -11.35 3.00 -9.81
N ALA A 14 -10.11 2.74 -9.38
CA ALA A 14 -9.17 1.91 -10.14
C ALA A 14 -9.65 0.45 -10.21
N LEU A 15 -10.19 -0.08 -9.12
CA LEU A 15 -10.78 -1.43 -9.08
C LEU A 15 -12.03 -1.53 -9.96
N ASP A 16 -12.91 -0.52 -9.94
CA ASP A 16 -14.08 -0.45 -10.81
C ASP A 16 -13.68 -0.39 -12.30
N SER A 17 -12.69 0.43 -12.65
CA SER A 17 -12.17 0.51 -14.02
C SER A 17 -11.53 -0.81 -14.46
N TYR A 18 -10.82 -1.49 -13.56
CA TYR A 18 -10.28 -2.83 -13.81
C TYR A 18 -11.39 -3.87 -14.04
N ALA A 19 -12.48 -3.84 -13.26
CA ALA A 19 -13.63 -4.71 -13.45
C ALA A 19 -14.35 -4.46 -14.80
N GLN A 20 -14.27 -3.23 -15.31
CA GLN A 20 -14.80 -2.86 -16.63
C GLN A 20 -13.86 -3.25 -17.79
N GLY A 21 -12.62 -3.71 -17.51
CA GLY A 21 -11.61 -4.04 -18.50
C GLY A 21 -10.81 -2.83 -19.02
N ASP A 22 -11.00 -1.64 -18.42
CA ASP A 22 -10.30 -0.41 -18.78
C ASP A 22 -8.96 -0.28 -18.03
N TYR A 23 -8.02 -1.16 -18.37
CA TYR A 23 -6.70 -1.22 -17.75
C TYR A 23 -5.90 0.09 -17.87
N ARG A 24 -6.10 0.86 -18.95
CA ARG A 24 -5.44 2.17 -19.13
C ARG A 24 -5.89 3.18 -18.10
N ASN A 25 -7.19 3.23 -17.81
CA ASN A 25 -7.74 4.17 -16.85
C ASN A 25 -7.36 3.77 -15.42
N ALA A 26 -7.47 2.47 -15.12
CA ALA A 26 -7.08 1.92 -13.84
C ALA A 26 -5.59 2.19 -13.52
N ARG A 27 -4.70 2.08 -14.52
CA ARG A 27 -3.28 2.42 -14.36
C ARG A 27 -3.08 3.90 -13.99
N SER A 28 -3.72 4.82 -14.74
CA SER A 28 -3.62 6.26 -14.48
C SER A 28 -4.11 6.62 -13.07
N GLN A 29 -5.21 6.00 -12.63
CA GLN A 29 -5.76 6.19 -11.29
C GLN A 29 -4.81 5.65 -10.20
N CYS A 30 -4.20 4.48 -10.40
CA CYS A 30 -3.18 3.97 -9.49
C CYS A 30 -1.93 4.86 -9.44
N GLU A 31 -1.46 5.40 -10.57
CA GLU A 31 -0.30 6.32 -10.61
C GLU A 31 -0.58 7.64 -9.87
N GLN A 32 -1.80 8.17 -9.98
CA GLN A 32 -2.24 9.32 -9.20
C GLN A 32 -2.30 9.00 -7.71
N ALA A 33 -2.89 7.86 -7.35
CA ALA A 33 -2.96 7.40 -5.97
C ALA A 33 -1.57 7.24 -5.35
N LEU A 34 -0.59 6.75 -6.12
CA LEU A 34 0.79 6.58 -5.67
C LEU A 34 1.46 7.94 -5.41
N THR A 35 1.25 8.91 -6.29
CA THR A 35 1.76 10.28 -6.12
C THR A 35 1.18 10.96 -4.87
N ILE A 36 -0.13 10.81 -4.63
CA ILE A 36 -0.79 11.39 -3.45
C ILE A 36 -0.33 10.66 -2.19
N SER A 37 -0.17 9.34 -2.26
CA SER A 37 0.36 8.51 -1.18
C SER A 37 1.75 8.99 -0.76
N GLU A 38 2.66 9.19 -1.71
CA GLU A 38 4.01 9.69 -1.43
C GLU A 38 4.03 11.09 -0.81
N GLN A 39 3.05 11.94 -1.14
CA GLN A 39 2.96 13.32 -0.62
C GLN A 39 2.32 13.42 0.77
N VAL A 40 1.27 12.63 1.02
CA VAL A 40 0.42 12.76 2.21
C VAL A 40 0.89 11.83 3.32
N THR A 41 1.40 10.68 2.92
CA THR A 41 1.48 9.49 3.73
C THR A 41 2.91 9.00 3.65
N GLY A 42 3.72 9.37 4.66
CA GLY A 42 5.06 8.81 4.80
C GLY A 42 5.04 7.29 4.58
N SER A 43 6.08 6.76 3.95
CA SER A 43 6.14 5.51 3.17
C SER A 43 5.66 4.18 3.82
N GLU A 44 5.05 4.21 5.00
CA GLU A 44 4.74 3.05 5.85
C GLU A 44 3.23 2.87 6.14
N GLN A 45 2.32 3.49 5.37
CA GLN A 45 0.87 3.35 5.62
C GLN A 45 0.16 2.31 4.73
N PRO A 46 -0.94 1.74 5.23
CA PRO A 46 -1.76 0.75 4.51
C PRO A 46 -2.26 1.20 3.14
N ASP A 47 -2.50 2.50 2.93
CA ASP A 47 -2.96 3.03 1.64
C ASP A 47 -1.92 2.84 0.53
N THR A 48 -0.63 3.07 0.82
CA THR A 48 0.46 2.83 -0.13
C THR A 48 0.54 1.35 -0.52
N ILE A 49 0.36 0.45 0.46
CA ILE A 49 0.35 -1.00 0.23
C ILE A 49 -0.84 -1.40 -0.66
N ALA A 50 -2.02 -0.80 -0.42
CA ALA A 50 -3.21 -1.04 -1.21
C ALA A 50 -3.04 -0.59 -2.67
N VAL A 51 -2.47 0.59 -2.92
CA VAL A 51 -2.17 1.08 -4.28
C VAL A 51 -1.21 0.13 -5.01
N LEU A 52 -0.11 -0.25 -4.36
CA LEU A 52 0.90 -1.16 -4.95
C LEU A 52 0.31 -2.54 -5.29
N ASN A 53 -0.57 -3.06 -4.42
CA ASN A 53 -1.23 -4.33 -4.64
C ASN A 53 -2.21 -4.27 -5.82
N THR A 54 -3.00 -3.20 -5.91
CA THR A 54 -3.92 -2.99 -7.05
C THR A 54 -3.15 -2.89 -8.37
N LEU A 55 -2.02 -2.18 -8.39
CA LEU A 55 -1.15 -2.09 -9.56
C LEU A 55 -0.57 -3.47 -9.96
N ALA A 56 -0.15 -4.27 -8.98
CA ALA A 56 0.36 -5.62 -9.23
C ALA A 56 -0.71 -6.56 -9.82
N LEU A 57 -1.95 -6.48 -9.32
CA LEU A 57 -3.09 -7.20 -9.90
C LEU A 57 -3.34 -6.79 -11.35
N LEU A 58 -3.30 -5.49 -11.62
CA LEU A 58 -3.51 -4.96 -12.97
C LEU A 58 -2.46 -5.47 -13.96
N LEU A 59 -1.18 -5.47 -13.55
CA LEU A 59 -0.06 -5.91 -14.38
C LEU A 59 -0.08 -7.43 -14.60
N ARG A 60 -0.50 -8.20 -13.60
CA ARG A 60 -0.69 -9.65 -13.74
C ARG A 60 -1.72 -9.96 -14.83
N ASP A 61 -2.80 -9.20 -14.90
CA ASP A 61 -3.85 -9.37 -15.90
C ASP A 61 -3.45 -8.86 -17.30
N LEU A 62 -2.55 -7.88 -17.37
CA LEU A 62 -1.90 -7.46 -18.62
C LEU A 62 -0.83 -8.45 -19.12
N GLY A 63 -0.46 -9.46 -18.31
CA GLY A 63 0.55 -10.47 -18.64
C GLY A 63 1.98 -10.10 -18.21
N ASP A 64 2.17 -8.95 -17.55
CA ASP A 64 3.47 -8.46 -17.06
C ASP A 64 3.79 -9.01 -15.66
N TYR A 65 3.90 -10.33 -15.56
CA TYR A 65 4.12 -11.03 -14.29
C TYR A 65 5.42 -10.65 -13.57
N VAL A 66 6.48 -10.30 -14.32
CA VAL A 66 7.78 -9.92 -13.75
C VAL A 66 7.64 -8.62 -12.94
N VAL A 67 6.99 -7.62 -13.53
CA VAL A 67 6.76 -6.32 -12.88
C VAL A 67 5.76 -6.46 -11.73
N ALA A 68 4.70 -7.25 -11.93
CA ALA A 68 3.72 -7.54 -10.90
C ALA A 68 4.35 -8.17 -9.64
N ARG A 69 5.26 -9.14 -9.83
CA ARG A 69 5.98 -9.78 -8.72
C ARG A 69 6.83 -8.77 -7.95
N SER A 70 7.62 -7.95 -8.64
CA SER A 70 8.46 -6.96 -7.95
C SER A 70 7.66 -5.91 -7.18
N LEU A 71 6.47 -5.53 -7.67
CA LEU A 71 5.56 -4.64 -6.96
C LEU A 71 4.92 -5.30 -5.74
N ALA A 72 4.50 -6.56 -5.87
CA ALA A 72 3.98 -7.34 -4.75
C ALA A 72 5.05 -7.55 -3.66
N GLU A 73 6.30 -7.80 -4.04
CA GLU A 73 7.43 -7.91 -3.11
C GLU A 73 7.69 -6.58 -2.37
N ARG A 74 7.60 -5.43 -3.05
CA ARG A 74 7.66 -4.10 -2.39
C ARG A 74 6.51 -3.91 -1.41
N ALA A 75 5.28 -4.25 -1.80
CA ALA A 75 4.11 -4.14 -0.92
C ALA A 75 4.27 -5.03 0.34
N LEU A 76 4.82 -6.23 0.16
CA LEU A 76 5.07 -7.18 1.25
C LEU A 76 6.16 -6.66 2.19
N ALA A 77 7.28 -6.15 1.67
CA ALA A 77 8.36 -5.58 2.47
C ALA A 77 7.89 -4.36 3.30
N LEU A 78 7.01 -3.53 2.75
CA LEU A 78 6.39 -2.41 3.49
C LEU A 78 5.43 -2.91 4.57
N CYS A 79 4.66 -3.96 4.29
CA CYS A 79 3.78 -4.60 5.26
C CYS A 79 4.57 -5.22 6.42
N GLU A 80 5.64 -5.96 6.11
CA GLU A 80 6.53 -6.57 7.11
C GLU A 80 7.25 -5.51 7.95
N GLY A 81 7.73 -4.42 7.33
CA GLY A 81 8.33 -3.28 8.04
C GLY A 81 7.35 -2.60 9.00
N GLY A 82 6.12 -2.34 8.57
CA GLY A 82 5.08 -1.75 9.41
C GLY A 82 4.62 -2.68 10.55
N LEU A 83 4.59 -4.00 10.33
CA LEU A 83 4.29 -5.00 11.35
C LEU A 83 5.43 -5.18 12.36
N ALA A 84 6.69 -5.07 11.92
CA ALA A 84 7.86 -5.09 12.80
C ALA A 84 7.91 -3.84 13.70
N GLN A 85 7.60 -2.66 13.17
CA GLN A 85 7.53 -1.40 13.93
C GLN A 85 6.41 -1.42 14.98
N SER A 86 5.24 -1.96 14.62
CA SER A 86 4.11 -2.09 15.55
C SER A 86 4.37 -3.14 16.64
N THR A 87 5.06 -4.24 16.31
CA THR A 87 5.54 -5.23 17.29
C THR A 87 6.63 -4.67 18.22
N LEU A 88 7.60 -3.91 17.68
CA LEU A 88 8.66 -3.25 18.47
C LEU A 88 8.07 -2.23 19.46
N ARG A 89 7.00 -1.53 19.08
CA ARG A 89 6.32 -0.57 19.96
C ARG A 89 5.63 -1.25 21.15
N ILE A 90 5.15 -2.48 21.00
CA ILE A 90 4.60 -3.29 22.11
C ILE A 90 5.74 -3.86 22.98
N SER A 91 6.86 -4.25 22.36
CA SER A 91 8.03 -4.79 23.05
C SER A 91 8.72 -3.78 23.99
N CYS A 92 8.77 -2.49 23.63
CA CYS A 92 9.37 -1.47 24.51
C CYS A 92 8.51 -1.14 25.75
N CYS A 93 7.18 -1.30 25.69
CA CYS A 93 6.32 -1.10 26.87
C CYS A 93 6.31 -2.30 27.84
N ALA A 94 6.76 -3.49 27.39
CA ALA A 94 6.81 -4.69 28.23
C ALA A 94 8.14 -4.89 28.99
N MET A 95 9.22 -4.22 28.58
CA MET A 95 10.54 -4.37 29.24
C MET A 95 10.79 -3.38 30.39
N ASP A 96 10.01 -2.30 30.51
CA ASP A 96 10.11 -1.33 31.63
C ASP A 96 9.19 -1.71 32.82
N ARG A 97 9.29 -2.95 33.31
CA ARG A 97 8.68 -3.35 34.60
C ARG A 97 9.45 -4.44 35.35
N ARG A 98 10.71 -4.68 34.97
CA ARG A 98 11.58 -5.70 35.60
C ARG A 98 12.91 -5.17 36.15
N SER A 99 13.11 -3.86 36.19
CA SER A 99 14.33 -3.22 36.75
C SER A 99 14.08 -2.38 38.00
N LEU A 100 12.91 -2.52 38.64
CA LEU A 100 12.63 -1.95 39.96
C LEU A 100 12.48 -3.09 40.98
N SER A 101 13.61 -3.67 41.37
CA SER A 101 13.78 -4.45 42.60
C SER A 101 15.13 -4.12 43.19
#